data_AF-B7PY18-F1
#
_entry.id   AF-B7PY18-F1
#
_cell.length_a   1.000
_cell.length_b   1.000
_cell.length_c   1.000
_cell.angle_alpha   90.00
_cell.angle_beta   90.00
_cell.angle_gamma   90.00
#
_symmetry.space_group_name_H-M   'P 1'
#
loop_
_entity.id
_entity.type
_entity.pdbx_description
1 polymer ?
#
loop_
_entity_poly.entity_id
_entity_poly.type
_entity_poly.pdbx_seq_one_letter_code
_entity_poly.pdbx_strand_id
1 'polypeptide(L)'
;MLMTSACQQMGFDGLMIGRISRDVQRRWEASRHMEFVWLTDPFSQRPEADLFTWVPPYSYTTPGIFCLDVPSCRSPMMYESIQDMPHYLLLYSQYQTEVYTPSNIAIMFGGDLSYVEAEKQFAAIDALAAAANALDKAKESRWRRYRLKKAPVHVFYSTPACFLRALHEVNVTWPVFSNDVLPYTDSPGRTWSGFYTSRPSLKLFARYANGVLQHHDGITGTSTHEVAQDYANQLSRGIASCELAVVVYNPDTESLLTYVRLPVGRDIQLVVTDPDGLELEHQVLPVAPHRLGVPERTSTAPSEIVFPALVPPLGMSVYKMEPGIPAPNVAKTGSVRDDFLELEQQLDYRYRLELDPTSGLVTRVHLLGRNLSLGLRQSFAAYLHEFSTQAELSESGHYVFSAYRNAYQLDEQVAYRVLKASSSSC
;
A
#
# COMPACT_ATOMS: atom_id res chain seq x y z
N MET A 1 11.57 2.40 -0.44
CA MET A 1 12.22 2.36 -1.77
C MET A 1 11.34 2.90 -2.88
N LEU A 2 10.09 2.43 -3.08
CA LEU A 2 9.25 2.94 -4.19
C LEU A 2 9.00 4.45 -4.17
N MET A 3 8.71 5.04 -3.00
CA MET A 3 8.46 6.48 -2.89
C MET A 3 9.66 7.31 -3.31
N THR A 4 10.85 6.96 -2.81
CA THR A 4 12.05 7.75 -3.04
C THR A 4 12.48 7.66 -4.51
N SER A 5 12.42 6.48 -5.12
CA SER A 5 12.65 6.33 -6.57
C SER A 5 11.64 7.11 -7.42
N ALA A 6 10.34 7.06 -7.09
CA ALA A 6 9.32 7.79 -7.83
C ALA A 6 9.50 9.31 -7.71
N CYS A 7 9.74 9.83 -6.50
CA CYS A 7 9.99 11.25 -6.28
C CYS A 7 11.23 11.74 -7.03
N GLN A 8 12.30 10.94 -7.09
CA GLN A 8 13.48 11.29 -7.86
C GLN A 8 13.17 11.38 -9.36
N GLN A 9 12.45 10.40 -9.92
CA GLN A 9 12.04 10.42 -11.32
C GLN A 9 11.11 11.61 -11.65
N MET A 10 10.41 12.14 -10.64
CA MET A 10 9.60 13.35 -10.73
C MET A 10 10.42 14.65 -10.55
N GLY A 11 11.74 14.58 -10.34
CA GLY A 11 12.63 15.74 -10.23
C GLY A 11 12.65 16.40 -8.85
N PHE A 12 12.35 15.66 -7.78
CA PHE A 12 12.44 16.20 -6.42
C PHE A 12 13.89 16.28 -5.96
N ASP A 13 14.29 17.38 -5.33
CA ASP A 13 15.63 17.55 -4.75
C ASP A 13 15.76 16.89 -3.36
N GLY A 14 14.63 16.61 -2.70
CA GLY A 14 14.62 15.99 -1.37
C GLY A 14 13.22 15.74 -0.82
N LEU A 15 13.18 15.06 0.33
CA LEU A 15 11.97 14.63 1.01
C LEU A 15 11.98 15.04 2.48
N MET A 16 10.79 15.35 2.99
CA MET A 16 10.56 15.52 4.42
C MET A 16 9.57 14.45 4.87
N ILE A 17 9.97 13.57 5.79
CA ILE A 17 9.12 12.47 6.28
C ILE A 17 8.76 12.69 7.75
N GLY A 18 7.47 12.64 8.09
CA GLY A 18 7.00 12.99 9.43
C GLY A 18 6.86 11.83 10.42
N ARG A 19 6.88 10.58 9.96
CA ARG A 19 6.60 9.40 10.81
C ARG A 19 7.67 8.33 10.63
N ILE A 20 8.53 8.21 11.64
CA ILE A 20 9.45 7.09 11.85
C ILE A 20 9.24 6.53 13.25
N SER A 21 9.58 5.26 13.47
CA SER A 21 9.35 4.62 14.77
C SER A 21 10.10 5.35 15.90
N ARG A 22 9.48 5.46 17.08
CA ARG A 22 10.03 6.27 18.19
C ARG A 22 11.38 5.78 18.71
N ASP A 23 11.67 4.49 18.58
CA ASP A 23 12.97 3.91 18.90
C ASP A 23 14.02 4.29 17.84
N VAL A 24 13.65 4.30 16.55
CA VAL A 24 14.49 4.77 15.44
C VAL A 24 14.81 6.24 15.63
N GLN A 25 13.78 7.05 15.87
CA GLN A 25 13.92 8.48 16.11
C GLN A 25 14.90 8.80 17.24
N ARG A 26 14.73 8.17 18.42
CA ARG A 26 15.63 8.37 19.56
C ARG A 26 17.09 8.00 19.23
N ARG A 27 17.31 6.91 18.49
CA ARG A 27 18.65 6.51 18.05
C ARG A 27 19.23 7.51 17.05
N TRP A 28 18.45 7.97 16.09
CA TRP A 28 18.87 8.90 15.05
C TRP A 28 19.11 10.32 15.58
N GLU A 29 18.36 10.75 16.59
CA GLU A 29 18.64 11.98 17.32
C GLU A 29 20.00 11.89 18.02
N ALA A 30 20.29 10.77 18.69
CA ALA A 30 21.57 10.55 19.37
C ALA A 30 22.77 10.39 18.41
N SER A 31 22.54 9.83 17.22
CA SER A 31 23.59 9.60 16.21
C SER A 31 23.64 10.67 15.11
N ARG A 32 22.82 11.72 15.17
CA ARG A 32 22.69 12.77 14.13
C ARG A 32 22.39 12.22 12.73
N HIS A 33 21.41 11.32 12.66
CA HIS A 33 20.91 10.70 11.42
C HIS A 33 19.50 11.18 11.03
N MET A 34 19.07 12.35 11.52
CA MET A 34 17.79 12.95 11.15
C MET A 34 17.85 13.67 9.78
N GLU A 35 19.06 13.88 9.26
CA GLU A 35 19.38 14.40 7.94
C GLU A 35 20.26 13.38 7.23
N PHE A 36 19.80 12.81 6.12
CA PHE A 36 20.51 11.74 5.45
C PHE A 36 20.20 11.68 3.96
N VAL A 37 21.07 11.04 3.19
CA VAL A 37 20.82 10.69 1.79
C VAL A 37 20.19 9.30 1.76
N TRP A 38 18.96 9.21 1.24
CA TRP A 38 18.25 7.96 1.08
C TRP A 38 18.54 7.35 -0.29
N LEU A 39 19.18 6.19 -0.30
CA LEU A 39 19.44 5.43 -1.51
C LEU A 39 18.11 4.97 -2.12
N THR A 40 17.81 5.46 -3.34
CA THR A 40 16.52 5.19 -3.99
C THR A 40 16.50 3.85 -4.68
N ASP A 41 17.65 3.44 -5.23
CA ASP A 41 17.89 2.12 -5.77
C ASP A 41 19.30 1.67 -5.34
N PRO A 42 19.41 0.89 -4.25
CA PRO A 42 20.71 0.42 -3.75
C PRO A 42 21.37 -0.61 -4.69
N PHE A 43 20.67 -1.09 -5.72
CA PHE A 43 21.19 -2.05 -6.69
C PHE A 43 21.66 -1.37 -7.99
N SER A 44 21.05 -0.24 -8.36
CA SER A 44 21.60 0.60 -9.42
C SER A 44 22.78 1.39 -8.87
N GLN A 45 23.95 1.27 -9.51
CA GLN A 45 25.13 2.06 -9.18
C GLN A 45 24.97 3.54 -9.64
N ARG A 46 23.79 4.14 -9.43
CA ARG A 46 23.43 5.50 -9.86
C ARG A 46 23.27 6.42 -8.64
N PRO A 47 24.38 6.93 -8.07
CA PRO A 47 24.33 7.85 -6.94
C PRO A 47 23.60 9.17 -7.25
N GLU A 48 23.47 9.53 -8.53
CA GLU A 48 22.67 10.68 -9.00
C GLU A 48 21.15 10.51 -8.76
N ALA A 49 20.70 9.29 -8.40
CA ALA A 49 19.31 8.99 -8.13
C ALA A 49 18.94 9.12 -6.64
N ASP A 50 19.88 9.46 -5.75
CA ASP A 50 19.62 9.48 -4.32
C ASP A 50 18.93 10.77 -3.85
N LEU A 51 18.09 10.67 -2.81
CA LEU A 51 17.32 11.82 -2.30
C LEU A 51 17.76 12.22 -0.90
N PHE A 52 18.07 13.50 -0.73
CA PHE A 52 18.22 14.04 0.62
C PHE A 52 16.88 13.93 1.36
N THR A 53 16.91 13.42 2.58
CA THR A 53 15.74 13.22 3.43
C THR A 53 15.97 13.86 4.79
N TRP A 54 14.97 14.64 5.21
CA TRP A 54 14.92 15.27 6.51
C TRP A 54 13.75 14.71 7.33
N VAL A 55 14.02 14.38 8.59
CA VAL A 55 13.02 13.92 9.55
C VAL A 55 12.85 15.03 10.60
N PRO A 56 11.63 15.46 10.94
CA PRO A 56 11.42 16.43 11.99
C PRO A 56 11.67 15.84 13.39
N PRO A 57 12.01 16.68 14.37
CA PRO A 57 12.42 16.25 15.71
C PRO A 57 11.31 15.63 16.56
N TYR A 58 10.06 15.63 16.13
CA TYR A 58 8.98 15.01 16.93
C TYR A 58 7.76 14.64 16.10
N SER A 59 7.17 15.64 15.44
CA SER A 59 5.90 15.57 14.73
C SER A 59 5.89 16.65 13.66
N TYR A 60 4.94 16.59 12.73
CA TYR A 60 4.67 17.62 11.71
C TYR A 60 3.93 18.86 12.27
N THR A 61 3.54 18.82 13.54
CA THR A 61 2.80 19.89 14.22
C THR A 61 3.73 20.92 14.83
N THR A 62 3.25 22.15 15.02
CA THR A 62 3.93 23.18 15.80
C THR A 62 4.40 22.63 17.14
N PRO A 63 5.66 22.86 17.56
CA PRO A 63 6.09 22.53 18.91
C PRO A 63 5.11 23.12 19.92
N GLY A 64 4.66 22.33 20.90
CA GLY A 64 3.54 22.72 21.78
C GLY A 64 3.76 24.05 22.51
N ILE A 65 5.02 24.40 22.81
CA ILE A 65 5.43 25.69 23.40
C ILE A 65 5.18 26.90 22.49
N PHE A 66 4.98 26.68 21.19
CA PHE A 66 4.68 27.70 20.18
C PHE A 66 3.28 27.52 19.59
N CYS A 67 2.36 26.84 20.29
CA CYS A 67 0.99 26.68 19.79
C CYS A 67 0.26 28.04 19.79
N LEU A 68 -0.01 28.56 18.59
CA LEU A 68 -0.66 29.86 18.37
C LEU A 68 -2.13 29.74 17.95
N ASP A 69 -2.63 28.52 17.71
CA ASP A 69 -3.96 28.23 17.19
C ASP A 69 -4.93 27.87 18.33
N VAL A 70 -5.53 28.89 18.94
CA VAL A 70 -6.28 28.82 20.22
C VAL A 70 -7.34 27.71 20.29
N PRO A 71 -8.14 27.41 19.24
CA PRO A 71 -9.10 26.30 19.29
C PRO A 71 -8.44 24.91 19.36
N SER A 72 -7.22 24.80 18.81
CA SER A 72 -6.48 23.55 18.60
C SER A 72 -5.45 23.28 19.72
N CYS A 73 -5.12 24.28 20.55
CA CYS A 73 -4.13 24.14 21.60
C CYS A 73 -4.69 23.39 22.83
N ARG A 74 -4.22 22.15 23.06
CA ARG A 74 -4.58 21.31 24.23
C ARG A 74 -4.28 21.95 25.59
N SER A 75 -3.37 22.91 25.62
CA SER A 75 -3.14 23.76 26.78
C SER A 75 -3.07 25.19 26.22
N PRO A 76 -4.06 26.06 26.49
CA PRO A 76 -3.89 27.47 26.20
C PRO A 76 -2.65 27.89 26.97
N MET A 77 -1.60 28.34 26.26
CA MET A 77 -0.44 28.93 26.90
C MET A 77 -0.94 29.93 27.96
N MET A 78 -0.37 29.85 29.16
CA MET A 78 -0.39 30.97 30.08
C MET A 78 0.14 32.19 29.29
N TYR A 79 -0.78 33.09 28.93
CA TYR A 79 -0.53 34.37 28.25
C TYR A 79 0.51 35.25 28.97
N GLU A 80 0.92 34.85 30.18
CA GLU A 80 1.85 35.56 31.05
C GLU A 80 3.32 35.56 30.57
N SER A 81 3.68 34.91 29.46
CA SER A 81 5.10 34.76 29.04
C SER A 81 5.46 35.16 27.60
N ILE A 82 4.67 36.00 26.91
CA ILE A 82 5.03 36.53 25.56
C ILE A 82 6.45 37.10 25.55
N GLN A 83 6.90 37.72 26.64
CA GLN A 83 8.25 38.26 26.78
C GLN A 83 9.36 37.19 26.80
N ASP A 84 9.05 35.94 27.18
CA ASP A 84 10.00 34.83 27.24
C ASP A 84 9.95 33.93 25.99
N MET A 85 8.91 34.05 25.16
CA MET A 85 8.75 33.28 23.91
C MET A 85 9.96 33.36 22.97
N PRO A 86 10.57 34.54 22.73
CA PRO A 86 11.80 34.64 21.95
C PRO A 86 12.96 33.82 22.57
N HIS A 87 13.06 33.76 23.90
CA HIS A 87 14.10 32.98 24.58
C HIS A 87 13.86 31.47 24.45
N TYR A 88 12.60 31.02 24.51
CA TYR A 88 12.25 29.62 24.25
C TYR A 88 12.53 29.21 22.81
N LEU A 89 12.27 30.10 21.83
CA LEU A 89 12.60 29.88 20.42
C LEU A 89 14.11 29.65 20.22
N LEU A 90 14.93 30.48 20.86
CA LEU A 90 16.38 30.34 20.81
C LEU A 90 16.87 29.09 21.52
N LEU A 91 16.29 28.74 22.67
CA LEU A 91 16.62 27.51 23.40
C LEU A 91 16.27 26.27 22.59
N TYR A 92 15.08 26.26 21.97
CA TYR A 92 14.65 25.20 21.07
C TYR A 92 15.60 25.08 19.88
N SER A 93 15.92 26.19 19.21
CA SER A 93 16.85 26.22 18.08
C SER A 93 18.22 25.67 18.47
N GLN A 94 18.74 26.08 19.64
CA GLN A 94 20.01 25.56 20.16
C GLN A 94 19.96 24.05 20.40
N TYR A 95 18.88 23.52 20.96
CA TYR A 95 18.72 22.08 21.13
C TYR A 95 18.69 21.35 19.78
N GLN A 96 18.02 21.92 18.77
CA GLN A 96 18.00 21.36 17.42
C GLN A 96 19.41 21.32 16.80
N THR A 97 20.30 22.28 17.09
CA THR A 97 21.69 22.23 16.58
C THR A 97 22.52 21.06 17.12
N GLU A 98 22.08 20.38 18.19
CA GLU A 98 22.73 19.18 18.72
C GLU A 98 22.36 17.92 17.92
N VAL A 99 21.24 17.95 17.20
CA VAL A 99 20.71 16.85 16.39
C VAL A 99 20.96 17.06 14.90
N TYR A 100 20.67 18.27 14.40
CA TYR A 100 20.72 18.65 12.99
C TYR A 100 22.00 19.42 12.65
N THR A 101 22.15 19.77 11.39
CA THR A 101 23.23 20.63 10.92
C THR A 101 23.09 22.04 11.51
N PRO A 102 24.14 22.59 12.16
CA PRO A 102 23.97 23.76 13.03
C PRO A 102 23.58 25.08 12.33
N SER A 103 23.74 25.18 11.01
CA SER A 103 23.58 26.44 10.28
C SER A 103 22.14 26.76 9.88
N ASN A 104 21.28 25.75 9.70
CA ASN A 104 19.92 25.92 9.22
C ASN A 104 18.97 24.98 9.98
N ILE A 105 18.04 25.53 10.75
CA ILE A 105 17.03 24.76 11.50
C ILE A 105 15.64 25.11 10.97
N ALA A 106 14.87 24.09 10.61
CA ALA A 106 13.46 24.25 10.27
C ALA A 106 12.57 24.12 11.52
N ILE A 107 11.63 25.05 11.68
CA ILE A 107 10.57 24.97 12.69
C ILE A 107 9.25 24.95 11.96
N MET A 108 8.47 23.89 12.14
CA MET A 108 7.16 23.77 11.52
C MET A 108 6.15 24.56 12.34
N PHE A 109 5.40 25.44 11.69
CA PHE A 109 4.21 26.07 12.23
C PHE A 109 3.03 25.53 11.44
N GLY A 110 2.17 24.75 12.09
CA GLY A 110 1.02 24.09 11.48
C GLY A 110 0.56 22.85 12.23
N GLY A 111 -0.38 22.13 11.65
CA GLY A 111 -1.00 20.96 12.23
C GLY A 111 -2.29 20.62 11.51
N ASP A 112 -3.02 19.66 12.05
CA ASP A 112 -4.31 19.26 11.50
C ASP A 112 -5.28 20.44 11.53
N LEU A 113 -5.74 20.87 10.35
CA LEU A 113 -6.70 21.96 10.19
C LEU A 113 -6.27 23.30 10.84
N SER A 114 -4.97 23.52 11.02
CA SER A 114 -4.45 24.81 11.48
C SER A 114 -4.64 25.93 10.46
N TYR A 115 -4.35 27.17 10.85
CA TYR A 115 -4.54 28.39 10.04
C TYR A 115 -6.00 28.75 9.74
N VAL A 116 -6.95 28.34 10.61
CA VAL A 116 -8.35 28.80 10.54
C VAL A 116 -8.42 30.33 10.64
N GLU A 117 -7.65 30.92 11.56
CA GLU A 117 -7.47 32.37 11.70
C GLU A 117 -6.06 32.78 11.27
N ALA A 118 -5.72 32.54 10.00
CA ALA A 118 -4.37 32.71 9.46
C ALA A 118 -3.76 34.09 9.77
N GLU A 119 -4.54 35.18 9.67
CA GLU A 119 -4.06 36.54 9.97
C GLU A 119 -3.51 36.68 11.39
N LYS A 120 -4.25 36.17 12.40
CA LYS A 120 -3.80 36.18 13.80
C LYS A 120 -2.54 35.35 14.00
N GLN A 121 -2.47 34.21 13.32
CA GLN A 121 -1.31 33.33 13.40
C GLN A 121 -0.06 33.95 12.76
N PHE A 122 -0.19 34.56 11.57
CA PHE A 122 0.91 35.28 10.92
C PHE A 122 1.36 36.47 11.77
N ALA A 123 0.44 37.28 12.29
CA ALA A 123 0.79 38.41 13.18
C ALA A 123 1.56 37.97 14.44
N ALA A 124 1.19 36.83 15.03
CA ALA A 124 1.89 36.29 16.18
C ALA A 124 3.29 35.74 15.83
N ILE A 125 3.44 35.08 14.67
CA ILE A 125 4.73 34.60 14.18
C ILE A 125 5.64 35.79 13.82
N ASP A 126 5.11 36.84 13.19
CA ASP A 126 5.83 38.08 12.89
C ASP A 126 6.38 38.73 14.16
N ALA A 127 5.52 38.88 15.18
CA ALA A 127 5.93 39.44 16.47
C ALA A 127 7.01 38.59 17.14
N LEU A 128 6.88 37.26 17.10
CA LEU A 128 7.86 36.33 17.65
C LEU A 128 9.20 36.40 16.91
N ALA A 129 9.19 36.39 15.57
CA ALA A 129 10.39 36.46 14.74
C ALA A 129 11.10 37.80 14.91
N ALA A 130 10.36 38.92 14.88
CA ALA A 130 10.90 40.26 15.12
C ALA A 130 11.53 40.37 16.51
N ALA A 131 10.83 39.88 17.55
CA ALA A 131 11.34 39.89 18.91
C ALA A 131 12.61 39.03 19.05
N ALA A 132 12.65 37.83 18.45
CA ALA A 132 13.82 36.97 18.46
C ALA A 132 15.02 37.58 17.75
N ASN A 133 14.80 38.22 16.59
CA ASN A 133 15.85 38.90 15.82
C ASN A 133 16.37 40.16 16.50
N ALA A 134 15.53 40.86 17.28
CA ALA A 134 15.89 42.07 18.00
C ALA A 134 16.64 41.80 19.32
N LEU A 135 16.75 40.55 19.78
CA LEU A 135 17.42 40.22 21.04
C LEU A 135 18.93 40.51 20.95
N ASP A 136 19.33 41.64 21.53
CA ASP A 136 20.73 42.01 21.72
C ASP A 136 21.34 41.25 22.92
N LYS A 137 22.29 40.36 22.61
CA LYS A 137 23.01 39.54 23.59
C LYS A 137 23.84 40.33 24.58
N ALA A 138 24.23 41.55 24.26
CA ALA A 138 25.03 42.39 25.14
C ALA A 138 24.20 43.07 26.24
N LYS A 139 22.87 43.17 26.06
CA LYS A 139 21.99 43.99 26.89
C LYS A 139 20.93 43.22 27.68
N GLU A 140 20.67 41.98 27.32
CA GLU A 140 19.57 41.23 27.90
C GLU A 140 20.01 40.43 29.14
N SER A 141 19.34 40.65 30.26
CA SER A 141 19.72 40.08 31.56
C SER A 141 19.30 38.62 31.70
N ARG A 142 18.34 38.16 30.89
CA ARG A 142 17.77 36.81 30.95
C ARG A 142 18.58 35.72 30.26
N TRP A 143 19.60 36.04 29.47
CA TRP A 143 20.44 35.02 28.78
C TRP A 143 21.05 33.98 29.74
N ARG A 144 21.42 34.39 30.97
CA ARG A 144 21.94 33.48 32.01
C ARG A 144 20.86 32.51 32.52
N ARG A 145 19.60 32.93 32.60
CA ARG A 145 18.48 32.10 33.03
C ARG A 145 18.25 30.92 32.08
N TYR A 146 18.35 31.16 30.77
CA TYR A 146 18.06 30.17 29.73
C TYR A 146 19.29 29.39 29.23
N ARG A 147 20.48 29.60 29.81
CA ARG A 147 21.74 28.90 29.42
C ARG A 147 22.02 28.95 27.91
N LEU A 148 21.68 30.06 27.28
CA LEU A 148 21.79 30.24 25.84
C LEU A 148 23.25 30.46 25.42
N LYS A 149 23.70 29.76 24.38
CA LYS A 149 25.04 29.86 23.76
C LYS A 149 25.11 31.15 22.91
N LYS A 150 26.31 31.74 22.82
CA LYS A 150 26.55 32.94 22.00
C LYS A 150 26.63 32.59 20.49
N ALA A 151 25.49 32.41 19.82
CA ALA A 151 25.43 32.20 18.36
C ALA A 151 24.30 33.03 17.71
N PRO A 152 24.58 34.04 16.86
CA PRO A 152 23.53 34.90 16.29
C PRO A 152 22.50 34.04 15.56
N VAL A 153 21.22 34.32 15.78
CA VAL A 153 20.10 33.60 15.16
C VAL A 153 19.32 34.60 14.32
N HIS A 154 18.93 34.19 13.12
CA HIS A 154 18.08 34.97 12.23
C HIS A 154 16.83 34.13 11.90
N VAL A 155 15.67 34.58 12.35
CA VAL A 155 14.38 33.92 12.21
C VAL A 155 13.60 34.60 11.09
N PHE A 156 13.12 33.81 10.13
CA PHE A 156 12.37 34.30 8.98
C PHE A 156 11.47 33.20 8.42
N TYR A 157 10.45 33.58 7.64
CA TYR A 157 9.63 32.62 6.91
C TYR A 157 10.44 31.90 5.85
N SER A 158 10.22 30.60 5.72
CA SER A 158 10.85 29.78 4.69
C SER A 158 9.85 28.79 4.12
N THR A 159 10.29 28.08 3.09
CA THR A 159 9.57 26.97 2.47
C THR A 159 10.45 25.72 2.52
N PRO A 160 9.89 24.51 2.39
CA PRO A 160 10.70 23.29 2.30
C PRO A 160 11.78 23.36 1.21
N ALA A 161 11.47 23.93 0.05
CA ALA A 161 12.43 24.12 -1.04
C ALA A 161 13.57 25.07 -0.66
N CYS A 162 13.26 26.22 -0.05
CA CYS A 162 14.28 27.16 0.41
C CYS A 162 15.17 26.56 1.50
N PHE A 163 14.60 25.75 2.40
CA PHE A 163 15.34 25.04 3.43
C PHE A 163 16.28 23.97 2.84
N LEU A 164 15.79 23.16 1.89
CA LEU A 164 16.62 22.18 1.19
C LEU A 164 17.77 22.84 0.44
N ARG A 165 17.51 23.95 -0.26
CA ARG A 165 18.57 24.74 -0.91
C ARG A 165 19.61 25.22 0.10
N ALA A 166 19.16 25.76 1.24
CA ALA A 166 20.06 26.21 2.29
C ALA A 166 20.91 25.08 2.88
N LEU A 167 20.40 23.84 2.96
CA LEU A 167 21.18 22.69 3.38
C LEU A 167 22.18 22.22 2.31
N HIS A 168 21.77 22.24 1.03
CA HIS A 168 22.63 21.91 -0.09
C HIS A 168 23.86 22.84 -0.18
N GLU A 169 23.70 24.11 0.16
CA GLU A 169 24.78 25.12 0.16
C GLU A 169 25.81 24.94 1.29
N VAL A 170 25.54 24.13 2.32
CA VAL A 170 26.40 24.02 3.52
C VAL A 170 27.67 23.19 3.31
N ASN A 171 27.85 22.58 2.13
CA ASN A 171 29.04 21.79 1.75
C ASN A 171 29.48 20.78 2.84
N VAL A 172 28.50 19.99 3.31
CA VAL A 172 28.70 18.91 4.29
C VAL A 172 28.32 17.57 3.68
N THR A 173 28.96 16.51 4.17
CA THR A 173 28.61 15.14 3.80
C THR A 173 27.54 14.60 4.72
N TRP A 174 26.53 13.97 4.13
CA TRP A 174 25.38 13.41 4.84
C TRP A 174 25.55 11.91 5.09
N PRO A 175 25.03 11.35 6.20
CA PRO A 175 24.94 9.90 6.37
C PRO A 175 24.02 9.30 5.30
N VAL A 176 24.25 8.03 4.98
CA VAL A 176 23.53 7.31 3.92
C VAL A 176 22.60 6.26 4.53
N PHE A 177 21.39 6.14 4.00
CA PHE A 177 20.39 5.15 4.43
C PHE A 177 19.78 4.41 3.24
N SER A 178 19.68 3.08 3.33
CA SER A 178 19.24 2.23 2.20
C SER A 178 17.99 1.39 2.47
N ASN A 179 17.53 1.33 3.72
CA ASN A 179 16.43 0.45 4.11
C ASN A 179 15.08 1.18 4.04
N ASP A 180 14.01 0.54 4.53
CA ASP A 180 12.76 1.20 4.81
C ASP A 180 12.66 1.62 6.29
N VAL A 181 11.65 2.46 6.59
CA VAL A 181 11.34 2.95 7.94
C VAL A 181 10.09 2.25 8.51
N LEU A 182 9.78 1.04 8.02
CA LEU A 182 8.62 0.25 8.42
C LEU A 182 9.03 -0.94 9.31
N PRO A 183 8.11 -1.46 10.15
CA PRO A 183 6.81 -0.88 10.48
C PRO A 183 6.95 0.37 11.38
N TYR A 184 5.95 1.25 11.33
CA TYR A 184 5.91 2.44 12.17
C TYR A 184 5.36 2.11 13.57
N THR A 185 6.08 2.55 14.61
CA THR A 185 5.71 2.37 16.01
C THR A 185 5.71 3.72 16.74
N ASP A 186 4.53 4.20 17.14
CA ASP A 186 4.36 5.51 17.78
C ASP A 186 4.73 5.53 19.27
N SER A 187 4.83 4.36 19.90
CA SER A 187 5.19 4.14 21.30
C SER A 187 5.39 2.63 21.55
N PRO A 188 6.06 2.22 22.64
CA PRO A 188 6.28 0.80 22.92
C PRO A 188 4.98 -0.03 22.85
N GLY A 189 5.00 -1.16 22.14
CA GLY A 189 3.82 -2.02 21.96
C GLY A 189 2.80 -1.54 20.93
N ARG A 190 2.94 -0.33 20.38
CA ARG A 190 1.98 0.31 19.44
C ARG A 190 2.47 0.32 18.00
N THR A 191 2.57 -0.86 17.41
CA THR A 191 3.00 -1.01 16.01
C THR A 191 1.82 -0.90 15.05
N TRP A 192 1.95 0.01 14.08
CA TRP A 192 0.92 0.30 13.09
C TRP A 192 0.98 -0.68 11.92
N SER A 193 0.74 -1.97 12.19
CA SER A 193 0.66 -3.03 11.16
C SER A 193 -0.77 -3.50 10.91
N GLY A 194 -1.75 -3.10 11.72
CA GLY A 194 -3.17 -3.46 11.55
C GLY A 194 -3.77 -2.89 10.26
N PHE A 195 -3.28 -1.72 9.80
CA PHE A 195 -3.77 -1.13 8.56
C PHE A 195 -3.31 -1.90 7.31
N TYR A 196 -2.30 -2.77 7.41
CA TYR A 196 -1.89 -3.63 6.30
C TYR A 196 -3.02 -4.58 5.86
N THR A 197 -3.90 -4.96 6.79
CA THR A 197 -5.02 -5.89 6.51
C THR A 197 -6.40 -5.26 6.69
N SER A 198 -6.53 -4.15 7.41
CA SER A 198 -7.82 -3.49 7.65
C SER A 198 -8.61 -3.22 6.36
N ARG A 199 -9.90 -3.58 6.34
CA ARG A 199 -10.80 -3.46 5.17
C ARG A 199 -10.23 -4.18 3.92
N PRO A 200 -10.03 -5.51 3.97
CA PRO A 200 -9.38 -6.25 2.88
C PRO A 200 -10.16 -6.21 1.56
N SER A 201 -11.50 -6.18 1.61
CA SER A 201 -12.35 -6.05 0.42
C SER A 201 -12.07 -4.74 -0.35
N LEU A 202 -11.85 -3.64 0.36
CA LEU A 202 -11.50 -2.35 -0.27
C LEU A 202 -10.10 -2.39 -0.88
N LYS A 203 -9.13 -3.05 -0.23
CA LYS A 203 -7.78 -3.24 -0.79
C LYS A 203 -7.81 -4.06 -2.07
N LEU A 204 -8.62 -5.13 -2.10
CA LEU A 204 -8.85 -5.93 -3.30
C LEU A 204 -9.52 -5.09 -4.40
N PHE A 205 -10.56 -4.32 -4.07
CA PHE A 205 -11.23 -3.44 -5.02
C PHE A 205 -10.28 -2.39 -5.63
N ALA A 206 -9.40 -1.79 -4.81
CA ALA A 206 -8.39 -0.86 -5.31
C ALA A 206 -7.42 -1.50 -6.31
N ARG A 207 -7.08 -2.79 -6.15
CA ARG A 207 -6.25 -3.52 -7.13
C ARG A 207 -6.99 -3.78 -8.43
N TYR A 208 -8.25 -4.21 -8.36
CA TYR A 208 -9.09 -4.36 -9.56
C TYR A 208 -9.26 -3.05 -10.31
N ALA A 209 -9.61 -1.97 -9.60
CA ALA A 209 -9.78 -0.64 -10.19
C ALA A 209 -8.49 -0.14 -10.84
N ASN A 210 -7.33 -0.34 -10.19
CA ASN A 210 -6.05 0.03 -10.79
C ASN A 210 -5.76 -0.76 -12.07
N GLY A 211 -6.06 -2.06 -12.11
CA GLY A 211 -5.90 -2.87 -13.33
C GLY A 211 -6.73 -2.36 -14.51
N VAL A 212 -7.98 -1.94 -14.25
CA VAL A 212 -8.84 -1.31 -15.26
C VAL A 212 -8.29 0.06 -15.67
N LEU A 213 -7.80 0.85 -14.71
CA LEU A 213 -7.25 2.18 -14.98
C LEU A 213 -6.02 2.12 -15.89
N GLN A 214 -5.21 1.05 -15.87
CA GLN A 214 -4.04 0.90 -16.75
C GLN A 214 -4.41 0.70 -18.23
N HIS A 215 -5.68 0.48 -18.58
CA HIS A 215 -6.11 0.55 -19.98
C HIS A 215 -5.66 1.88 -20.57
N HIS A 216 -5.13 1.88 -21.80
CA HIS A 216 -4.55 3.09 -22.37
C HIS A 216 -5.57 4.24 -22.44
N ASP A 217 -6.86 3.98 -22.68
CA ASP A 217 -7.90 5.02 -22.59
C ASP A 217 -8.36 5.37 -21.16
N GLY A 218 -8.06 4.50 -20.19
CA GLY A 218 -8.26 4.76 -18.77
C GLY A 218 -7.18 5.68 -18.21
N ILE A 219 -5.90 5.30 -18.38
CA ILE A 219 -4.78 6.03 -17.78
C ILE A 219 -4.49 7.35 -18.49
N THR A 220 -4.71 7.42 -19.82
CA THR A 220 -4.54 8.66 -20.58
C THR A 220 -5.79 9.55 -20.54
N GLY A 221 -6.91 9.04 -20.03
CA GLY A 221 -8.19 9.76 -20.00
C GLY A 221 -8.76 10.06 -21.38
N THR A 222 -8.38 9.30 -22.41
CA THR A 222 -8.80 9.52 -23.81
C THR A 222 -10.16 8.95 -24.16
N SER A 223 -10.82 8.20 -23.25
CA SER A 223 -12.22 7.80 -23.45
C SER A 223 -13.17 8.94 -23.08
N THR A 224 -14.07 9.33 -23.98
CA THR A 224 -15.18 10.21 -23.62
C THR A 224 -16.23 9.45 -22.80
N HIS A 225 -17.03 10.15 -21.98
CA HIS A 225 -18.12 9.54 -21.21
C HIS A 225 -19.12 8.79 -22.11
N GLU A 226 -19.31 9.26 -23.34
CA GLU A 226 -20.13 8.57 -24.34
C GLU A 226 -19.46 7.32 -24.88
N VAL A 227 -18.13 7.28 -25.06
CA VAL A 227 -17.41 6.10 -25.57
C VAL A 227 -17.41 4.94 -24.57
N ALA A 228 -17.25 5.22 -23.28
CA ALA A 228 -17.38 4.21 -22.23
C ALA A 228 -18.81 3.63 -22.17
N GLN A 229 -19.82 4.48 -22.33
CA GLN A 229 -21.23 4.07 -22.41
C GLN A 229 -21.55 3.37 -23.74
N ASP A 230 -20.89 3.75 -24.84
CA ASP A 230 -21.06 3.16 -26.16
C ASP A 230 -20.44 1.77 -26.26
N TYR A 231 -19.31 1.51 -25.60
CA TYR A 231 -18.81 0.13 -25.42
C TYR A 231 -19.85 -0.76 -24.73
N ALA A 232 -20.51 -0.27 -23.68
CA ALA A 232 -21.59 -0.99 -23.00
C ALA A 232 -22.84 -1.17 -23.90
N ASN A 233 -23.15 -0.18 -24.75
CA ASN A 233 -24.27 -0.26 -25.69
C ASN A 233 -23.99 -1.18 -26.89
N GLN A 234 -22.77 -1.23 -27.41
CA GLN A 234 -22.36 -2.16 -28.46
C GLN A 234 -22.35 -3.60 -27.95
N LEU A 235 -21.87 -3.83 -26.72
CA LEU A 235 -22.02 -5.10 -25.99
C LEU A 235 -23.49 -5.48 -25.81
N SER A 236 -24.35 -4.53 -25.43
CA SER A 236 -25.79 -4.77 -25.25
C SER A 236 -26.52 -5.10 -26.56
N ARG A 237 -26.08 -4.57 -27.71
CA ARG A 237 -26.65 -4.88 -29.03
C ARG A 237 -26.19 -6.23 -29.57
N GLY A 238 -24.96 -6.66 -29.26
CA GLY A 238 -24.47 -8.02 -29.55
C GLY A 238 -25.22 -9.10 -28.76
N ILE A 239 -25.62 -8.81 -27.52
CA ILE A 239 -26.41 -9.71 -26.66
C ILE A 239 -27.82 -9.98 -27.20
N ALA A 240 -28.36 -9.13 -28.08
CA ALA A 240 -29.74 -9.24 -28.56
C ALA A 240 -29.93 -10.23 -29.75
N SER A 241 -28.86 -10.83 -30.28
CA SER A 241 -28.94 -11.80 -31.39
C SER A 241 -28.06 -13.03 -31.15
N CYS A 242 -28.53 -13.97 -30.33
CA CYS A 242 -28.15 -15.40 -30.22
C CYS A 242 -26.67 -15.87 -30.23
N GLU A 243 -25.67 -15.01 -30.14
CA GLU A 243 -24.25 -15.42 -30.04
C GLU A 243 -23.53 -14.58 -28.97
N LEU A 244 -22.96 -15.23 -27.95
CA LEU A 244 -22.20 -14.54 -26.91
C LEU A 244 -20.72 -14.47 -27.32
N ALA A 245 -20.27 -13.29 -27.73
CA ALA A 245 -18.86 -13.01 -27.94
C ALA A 245 -18.18 -12.63 -26.60
N VAL A 246 -17.11 -13.33 -26.25
CA VAL A 246 -16.30 -13.11 -25.05
C VAL A 246 -14.96 -12.51 -25.48
N VAL A 247 -14.79 -11.21 -25.26
CA VAL A 247 -13.54 -10.49 -25.54
C VAL A 247 -12.66 -10.51 -24.30
N VAL A 248 -11.43 -11.00 -24.43
CA VAL A 248 -10.44 -11.03 -23.35
C VAL A 248 -9.29 -10.11 -23.72
N TYR A 249 -9.05 -9.07 -22.92
CA TYR A 249 -7.97 -8.10 -23.12
C TYR A 249 -6.82 -8.34 -22.14
N ASN A 250 -5.59 -8.26 -22.64
CA ASN A 250 -4.36 -8.40 -21.87
C ASN A 250 -3.65 -7.04 -21.81
N PRO A 251 -3.61 -6.37 -20.64
CA PRO A 251 -2.89 -5.12 -20.47
C PRO A 251 -1.37 -5.31 -20.31
N ASP A 252 -0.88 -6.54 -20.21
CA ASP A 252 0.53 -6.83 -20.02
C ASP A 252 1.30 -6.82 -21.35
N THR A 253 2.61 -6.56 -21.27
CA THR A 253 3.53 -6.53 -22.42
C THR A 253 4.03 -7.93 -22.84
N GLU A 254 3.54 -8.97 -22.18
CA GLU A 254 3.83 -10.37 -22.48
C GLU A 254 2.53 -11.13 -22.75
N SER A 255 2.62 -12.24 -23.49
CA SER A 255 1.46 -13.09 -23.77
C SER A 255 0.93 -13.70 -22.48
N LEU A 256 -0.39 -13.66 -22.30
CA LEU A 256 -1.06 -14.18 -21.12
C LEU A 256 -1.84 -15.45 -21.46
N LEU A 257 -1.48 -16.57 -20.85
CA LEU A 257 -2.32 -17.77 -20.79
C LEU A 257 -3.07 -17.77 -19.46
N THR A 258 -4.39 -17.61 -19.51
CA THR A 258 -5.26 -17.58 -18.33
C THR A 258 -6.48 -18.47 -18.52
N TYR A 259 -7.32 -18.61 -17.50
CA TYR A 259 -8.60 -19.31 -17.61
C TYR A 259 -9.75 -18.32 -17.44
N VAL A 260 -10.62 -18.27 -18.43
CA VAL A 260 -11.86 -17.51 -18.37
C VAL A 260 -12.92 -18.34 -17.65
N ARG A 261 -13.67 -17.71 -16.75
CA ARG A 261 -14.75 -18.36 -15.98
C ARG A 261 -16.02 -17.53 -16.09
N LEU A 262 -17.09 -18.11 -16.60
CA LEU A 262 -18.38 -17.42 -16.79
C LEU A 262 -19.54 -18.22 -16.16
N PRO A 263 -20.48 -17.56 -15.47
CA PRO A 263 -21.65 -18.22 -14.91
C PRO A 263 -22.60 -18.70 -16.02
N VAL A 264 -23.06 -19.95 -15.94
CA VAL A 264 -23.97 -20.57 -16.92
C VAL A 264 -25.21 -21.15 -16.25
N GLY A 265 -26.35 -21.07 -16.94
CA GLY A 265 -27.64 -21.57 -16.48
C GLY A 265 -27.71 -23.10 -16.40
N ARG A 266 -28.80 -23.62 -15.81
CA ARG A 266 -29.07 -25.07 -15.82
C ARG A 266 -29.33 -25.56 -17.24
N ASP A 267 -28.83 -26.75 -17.53
CA ASP A 267 -29.17 -27.52 -18.74
C ASP A 267 -28.83 -26.83 -20.07
N ILE A 268 -27.95 -25.82 -20.05
CA ILE A 268 -27.44 -25.19 -21.27
C ILE A 268 -26.20 -25.97 -21.72
N GLN A 269 -26.27 -26.57 -22.90
CA GLN A 269 -25.11 -27.08 -23.60
C GLN A 269 -24.53 -25.95 -24.46
N LEU A 270 -23.24 -25.71 -24.30
CA LEU A 270 -22.54 -24.63 -24.98
C LEU A 270 -21.35 -25.21 -25.74
N VAL A 271 -21.06 -24.57 -26.86
CA VAL A 271 -19.84 -24.76 -27.64
C VAL A 271 -19.02 -23.47 -27.51
N VAL A 272 -17.73 -23.61 -27.21
CA VAL A 272 -16.78 -22.49 -27.16
C VAL A 272 -15.88 -22.61 -28.37
N THR A 273 -15.77 -21.54 -29.15
CA THR A 273 -14.85 -21.47 -30.29
C THR A 273 -13.79 -20.40 -30.05
N ASP A 274 -12.57 -20.72 -30.45
CA ASP A 274 -11.41 -19.82 -30.36
C ASP A 274 -11.43 -18.75 -31.48
N PRO A 275 -10.47 -17.80 -31.48
CA PRO A 275 -10.40 -16.76 -32.52
C PRO A 275 -10.22 -17.29 -33.95
N ASP A 276 -9.70 -18.51 -34.12
CA ASP A 276 -9.51 -19.16 -35.41
C ASP A 276 -10.75 -19.95 -35.86
N GLY A 277 -11.80 -19.98 -35.03
CA GLY A 277 -13.07 -20.67 -35.28
C GLY A 277 -13.05 -22.16 -34.93
N LEU A 278 -12.02 -22.63 -34.22
CA LEU A 278 -11.91 -24.02 -33.79
C LEU A 278 -12.60 -24.23 -32.45
N GLU A 279 -13.24 -25.40 -32.28
CA GLU A 279 -13.87 -25.77 -31.02
C GLU A 279 -12.82 -25.96 -29.92
N LEU A 280 -12.96 -25.20 -28.84
CA LEU A 280 -12.02 -25.14 -27.74
C LEU A 280 -12.46 -26.06 -26.59
N GLU A 281 -11.50 -26.81 -26.04
CA GLU A 281 -11.73 -27.62 -24.84
C GLU A 281 -12.17 -26.72 -23.67
N HIS A 282 -13.31 -27.09 -23.07
CA HIS A 282 -13.88 -26.36 -21.96
C HIS A 282 -14.53 -27.30 -20.96
N GLN A 283 -14.79 -26.77 -19.77
CA GLN A 283 -15.38 -27.53 -18.69
C GLN A 283 -16.50 -26.79 -18.02
N VAL A 284 -17.51 -27.54 -17.57
CA VAL A 284 -18.59 -27.00 -16.74
C VAL A 284 -18.39 -27.50 -15.31
N LEU A 285 -18.19 -26.55 -14.40
CA LEU A 285 -17.92 -26.80 -12.98
C LEU A 285 -19.08 -26.26 -12.14
N PRO A 286 -19.52 -26.96 -11.08
CA PRO A 286 -20.51 -26.41 -10.16
C PRO A 286 -19.95 -25.21 -9.39
N VAL A 287 -20.78 -24.18 -9.19
CA VAL A 287 -20.44 -23.06 -8.31
C VAL A 287 -20.32 -23.59 -6.87
N ALA A 288 -19.24 -23.19 -6.19
CA ALA A 288 -18.98 -23.68 -4.84
C ALA A 288 -20.08 -23.21 -3.85
N PRO A 289 -20.50 -24.03 -2.86
CA PRO A 289 -21.62 -23.70 -1.97
C PRO A 289 -21.46 -22.36 -1.24
N HIS A 290 -20.25 -22.03 -0.78
CA HIS A 290 -19.97 -20.76 -0.10
C HIS A 290 -20.14 -19.55 -1.04
N ARG A 291 -19.94 -19.70 -2.36
CA ARG A 291 -20.22 -18.65 -3.35
C ARG A 291 -21.71 -18.51 -3.62
N LEU A 292 -22.47 -19.60 -3.60
CA LEU A 292 -23.93 -19.57 -3.73
C LEU A 292 -24.59 -18.85 -2.55
N GLY A 293 -24.02 -18.95 -1.35
CA GLY A 293 -24.53 -18.34 -0.12
C GLY A 293 -24.10 -16.90 0.14
N VAL A 294 -23.40 -16.23 -0.79
CA VAL A 294 -23.03 -14.81 -0.64
C VAL A 294 -24.30 -13.95 -0.66
N PRO A 295 -24.60 -13.15 0.38
CA PRO A 295 -25.85 -12.39 0.48
C PRO A 295 -26.11 -11.42 -0.69
N GLU A 296 -25.06 -10.78 -1.21
CA GLU A 296 -25.13 -9.81 -2.30
C GLU A 296 -25.20 -10.44 -3.69
N ARG A 297 -25.18 -11.77 -3.79
CA ARG A 297 -25.22 -12.49 -5.07
C ARG A 297 -26.61 -12.44 -5.68
N THR A 298 -26.70 -11.82 -6.85
CA THR A 298 -27.95 -11.75 -7.65
C THR A 298 -28.07 -12.82 -8.71
N SER A 299 -26.95 -13.43 -9.14
CA SER A 299 -26.93 -14.47 -10.18
C SER A 299 -27.59 -15.77 -9.71
N THR A 300 -28.41 -16.39 -10.56
CA THR A 300 -29.07 -17.69 -10.32
C THR A 300 -28.32 -18.88 -10.95
N ALA A 301 -27.20 -18.62 -11.65
CA ALA A 301 -26.42 -19.64 -12.33
C ALA A 301 -25.84 -20.67 -11.35
N PRO A 302 -26.10 -21.98 -11.50
CA PRO A 302 -25.56 -23.00 -10.60
C PRO A 302 -24.15 -23.48 -10.96
N SER A 303 -23.69 -23.17 -12.18
CA SER A 303 -22.43 -23.67 -12.72
C SER A 303 -21.64 -22.52 -13.37
N GLU A 304 -20.36 -22.77 -13.57
CA GLU A 304 -19.43 -21.91 -14.30
C GLU A 304 -18.83 -22.72 -15.46
N ILE A 305 -18.82 -22.16 -16.65
CA ILE A 305 -18.00 -22.67 -17.76
C ILE A 305 -16.59 -22.10 -17.63
N VAL A 306 -15.58 -22.95 -17.86
CA VAL A 306 -14.16 -22.62 -17.73
C VAL A 306 -13.43 -23.08 -18.98
N PHE A 307 -12.66 -22.19 -19.60
CA PHE A 307 -11.85 -22.49 -20.78
C PHE A 307 -10.53 -21.69 -20.76
N PRO A 308 -9.46 -22.21 -21.35
CA PRO A 308 -8.19 -21.49 -21.45
C PRO A 308 -8.30 -20.34 -22.45
N ALA A 309 -7.71 -19.19 -22.13
CA ALA A 309 -7.59 -18.06 -23.04
C ALA A 309 -6.12 -17.68 -23.20
N LEU A 310 -5.61 -17.80 -24.42
CA LEU A 310 -4.33 -17.22 -24.82
C LEU A 310 -4.58 -15.83 -25.41
N VAL A 311 -3.92 -14.83 -24.85
CA VAL A 311 -4.13 -13.42 -25.23
C VAL A 311 -2.78 -12.77 -25.54
N PRO A 312 -2.62 -12.12 -26.70
CA PRO A 312 -1.36 -11.51 -27.09
C PRO A 312 -1.00 -10.30 -26.19
N PRO A 313 0.28 -9.87 -26.18
CA PRO A 313 0.71 -8.66 -25.48
C PRO A 313 -0.08 -7.43 -25.89
N LEU A 314 -0.52 -6.61 -24.93
CA LEU A 314 -1.26 -5.36 -25.18
C LEU A 314 -2.43 -5.52 -26.17
N GLY A 315 -3.07 -6.69 -26.17
CA GLY A 315 -3.99 -7.09 -27.23
C GLY A 315 -5.22 -7.81 -26.69
N MET A 316 -6.08 -8.24 -27.62
CA MET A 316 -7.31 -8.95 -27.29
C MET A 316 -7.50 -10.21 -28.12
N SER A 317 -8.15 -11.20 -27.53
CA SER A 317 -8.63 -12.42 -28.20
C SER A 317 -10.14 -12.50 -28.04
N VAL A 318 -10.86 -12.89 -29.09
CA VAL A 318 -12.32 -13.02 -29.10
C VAL A 318 -12.70 -14.48 -29.19
N TYR A 319 -13.43 -14.96 -28.19
CA TYR A 319 -13.97 -16.31 -28.14
C TYR A 319 -15.47 -16.24 -28.35
N LYS A 320 -16.03 -17.20 -29.08
CA LYS A 320 -17.47 -17.26 -29.34
C LYS A 320 -18.10 -18.38 -28.53
N MET A 321 -19.25 -18.09 -27.91
CA MET A 321 -20.06 -19.03 -27.15
C MET A 321 -21.46 -19.13 -27.75
N GLU A 322 -21.86 -20.35 -28.09
CA GLU A 322 -23.16 -20.61 -28.72
C GLU A 322 -23.84 -21.86 -28.13
N PRO A 323 -25.18 -21.90 -28.08
CA PRO A 323 -25.90 -23.11 -27.71
C PRO A 323 -25.60 -24.24 -28.71
N GLY A 324 -25.16 -25.38 -28.21
CA GLY A 324 -24.80 -26.50 -29.06
C GLY A 324 -24.39 -27.71 -28.24
N ILE A 325 -24.42 -28.88 -28.86
CA ILE A 325 -23.91 -30.11 -28.27
C ILE A 325 -22.41 -30.18 -28.60
N PRO A 326 -21.51 -29.95 -27.64
CA PRO A 326 -20.08 -30.03 -27.88
C PRO A 326 -19.64 -31.43 -28.27
N ALA A 327 -18.54 -31.54 -29.00
CA ALA A 327 -18.03 -32.83 -29.41
C ALA A 327 -17.68 -33.72 -28.18
N PRO A 328 -17.77 -35.07 -28.28
CA PRO A 328 -17.67 -35.98 -27.14
C PRO A 328 -16.41 -35.87 -26.26
N ASN A 329 -15.35 -35.25 -26.78
CA ASN A 329 -14.06 -35.07 -26.11
C ASN A 329 -13.74 -33.60 -25.75
N VAL A 330 -14.60 -32.64 -26.11
CA VAL A 330 -14.33 -31.20 -26.01
C VAL A 330 -14.95 -30.59 -24.75
N ALA A 331 -16.13 -31.05 -24.35
CA ALA A 331 -16.75 -30.62 -23.11
C ALA A 331 -16.67 -31.71 -22.05
N LYS A 332 -16.21 -31.34 -20.85
CA LYS A 332 -16.16 -32.26 -19.71
C LYS A 332 -16.84 -31.67 -18.50
N THR A 333 -17.63 -32.50 -17.83
CA THR A 333 -18.22 -32.16 -16.53
C THR A 333 -17.18 -32.47 -15.46
N GLY A 334 -16.86 -31.48 -14.61
CA GLY A 334 -15.92 -31.71 -13.51
C GLY A 334 -16.43 -32.79 -12.56
N SER A 335 -15.59 -33.78 -12.25
CA SER A 335 -15.91 -34.80 -11.25
C SER A 335 -15.40 -34.36 -9.88
N VAL A 336 -16.25 -34.41 -8.87
CA VAL A 336 -15.81 -34.36 -7.46
C VAL A 336 -15.12 -35.69 -7.17
N ARG A 337 -13.87 -35.65 -6.71
CA ARG A 337 -13.17 -36.82 -6.18
C ARG A 337 -12.75 -36.51 -4.76
N ASP A 338 -12.70 -37.53 -3.90
CA ASP A 338 -12.31 -37.35 -2.50
C ASP A 338 -10.79 -37.40 -2.30
N ASP A 339 -10.02 -37.83 -3.31
CA ASP A 339 -8.58 -38.09 -3.17
C ASP A 339 -7.72 -37.40 -4.26
N PHE A 340 -6.53 -36.95 -3.80
CA PHE A 340 -5.36 -36.43 -4.51
C PHE A 340 -5.60 -35.50 -5.72
N LEU A 341 -5.18 -34.23 -5.57
CA LEU A 341 -5.23 -33.24 -6.64
C LEU A 341 -3.94 -33.29 -7.49
N GLU A 342 -4.04 -33.79 -8.72
CA GLU A 342 -3.09 -33.47 -9.78
C GLU A 342 -3.54 -32.18 -10.48
N LEU A 343 -2.76 -31.11 -10.34
CA LEU A 343 -2.88 -29.91 -11.15
C LEU A 343 -1.75 -29.92 -12.18
N GLU A 344 -1.97 -30.51 -13.35
CA GLU A 344 -1.00 -30.38 -14.44
C GLU A 344 -1.29 -29.09 -15.20
N GLN A 345 -0.56 -28.03 -14.88
CA GLN A 345 -0.59 -26.79 -15.66
C GLN A 345 0.46 -26.87 -16.77
N GLN A 346 0.03 -26.76 -18.02
CA GLN A 346 0.90 -26.65 -19.20
C GLN A 346 1.49 -25.24 -19.29
N LEU A 347 2.44 -24.96 -18.42
CA LEU A 347 3.52 -24.01 -18.65
C LEU A 347 4.81 -24.72 -18.22
N ASP A 348 5.97 -24.14 -18.51
CA ASP A 348 7.31 -24.68 -18.19
C ASP A 348 7.52 -25.07 -16.69
N TYR A 349 6.51 -24.79 -15.86
CA TYR A 349 6.41 -25.08 -14.43
C TYR A 349 5.32 -26.10 -14.13
N ARG A 350 5.48 -27.34 -14.60
CA ARG A 350 4.63 -28.45 -14.11
C ARG A 350 4.85 -28.65 -12.62
N TYR A 351 3.79 -28.53 -11.82
CA TYR A 351 3.85 -28.79 -10.38
C TYR A 351 2.74 -29.75 -9.92
N ARG A 352 2.93 -30.40 -8.77
CA ARG A 352 1.93 -31.26 -8.10
C ARG A 352 1.79 -30.82 -6.66
N LEU A 353 0.56 -30.77 -6.15
CA LEU A 353 0.27 -30.47 -4.75
C LEU A 353 -0.09 -31.77 -4.01
N GLU A 354 0.53 -32.00 -2.86
CA GLU A 354 0.12 -33.03 -1.90
C GLU A 354 -0.76 -32.35 -0.84
N LEU A 355 -1.90 -32.97 -0.52
CA LEU A 355 -2.85 -32.49 0.48
C LEU A 355 -2.92 -33.47 1.64
N ASP A 356 -3.09 -32.94 2.86
CA ASP A 356 -3.44 -33.75 4.02
C ASP A 356 -4.89 -34.27 3.86
N PRO A 357 -5.14 -35.59 3.93
CA PRO A 357 -6.45 -36.15 3.64
C PRO A 357 -7.52 -35.80 4.69
N THR A 358 -7.11 -35.34 5.87
CA THR A 358 -8.03 -35.01 6.97
C THR A 358 -8.45 -33.54 6.93
N SER A 359 -7.49 -32.64 6.74
CA SER A 359 -7.67 -31.18 6.79
C SER A 359 -7.81 -30.54 5.41
N GLY A 360 -7.39 -31.22 4.34
CA GLY A 360 -7.35 -30.68 2.98
C GLY A 360 -6.26 -29.62 2.74
N LEU A 361 -5.37 -29.41 3.71
CA LEU A 361 -4.30 -28.42 3.64
C LEU A 361 -3.12 -28.91 2.79
N VAL A 362 -2.42 -27.99 2.13
CA VAL A 362 -1.24 -28.34 1.33
C VAL A 362 -0.07 -28.73 2.23
N THR A 363 0.48 -29.92 2.01
CA THR A 363 1.62 -30.50 2.74
C THR A 363 2.90 -30.54 1.91
N ARG A 364 2.79 -30.52 0.57
CA ARG A 364 3.95 -30.57 -0.32
C ARG A 364 3.67 -29.96 -1.68
N VAL A 365 4.69 -29.37 -2.27
CA VAL A 365 4.73 -29.00 -3.69
C VAL A 365 5.84 -29.79 -4.37
N HIS A 366 5.53 -30.51 -5.44
CA HIS A 366 6.50 -31.12 -6.34
C HIS A 366 6.62 -30.27 -7.59
N LEU A 367 7.81 -29.75 -7.89
CA LEU A 367 8.15 -29.08 -9.14
C LEU A 367 8.68 -30.13 -10.12
N LEU A 368 7.79 -30.66 -10.95
CA LEU A 368 8.04 -31.81 -11.81
C LEU A 368 9.13 -31.52 -12.85
N GLY A 369 9.15 -30.31 -13.41
CA GLY A 369 10.18 -29.89 -14.39
C GLY A 369 11.60 -29.82 -13.81
N ARG A 370 11.73 -29.73 -12.48
CA ARG A 370 13.03 -29.68 -11.78
C ARG A 370 13.31 -30.92 -10.94
N ASN A 371 12.41 -31.91 -10.96
CA ASN A 371 12.42 -33.06 -10.05
C ASN A 371 12.67 -32.67 -8.58
N LEU A 372 12.09 -31.55 -8.14
CA LEU A 372 12.29 -30.98 -6.80
C LEU A 372 10.99 -31.10 -6.00
N SER A 373 11.07 -31.57 -4.76
CA SER A 373 9.93 -31.67 -3.86
C SER A 373 10.16 -30.85 -2.58
N LEU A 374 9.25 -29.95 -2.27
CA LEU A 374 9.32 -29.02 -1.15
C LEU A 374 8.19 -29.33 -0.17
N GLY A 375 8.53 -29.72 1.06
CA GLY A 375 7.55 -29.86 2.14
C GLY A 375 7.04 -28.49 2.57
N LEU A 376 5.74 -28.38 2.78
CA LEU A 376 5.05 -27.17 3.22
C LEU A 376 4.17 -27.47 4.43
N ARG A 377 3.95 -26.47 5.26
CA ARG A 377 2.94 -26.49 6.31
C ARG A 377 2.05 -25.28 6.13
N GLN A 378 0.85 -25.50 5.61
CA GLN A 378 -0.21 -24.50 5.60
C GLN A 378 -1.00 -24.61 6.91
N SER A 379 -1.38 -23.49 7.49
CA SER A 379 -2.33 -23.45 8.60
C SER A 379 -3.16 -22.18 8.58
N PHE A 380 -4.31 -22.21 9.23
CA PHE A 380 -5.15 -21.04 9.45
C PHE A 380 -5.21 -20.76 10.94
N ALA A 381 -4.98 -19.50 11.33
CA ALA A 381 -5.05 -19.11 12.71
C ALA A 381 -5.66 -17.71 12.86
N ALA A 382 -6.20 -17.43 14.04
CA ALA A 382 -6.74 -16.13 14.39
C ALA A 382 -6.02 -15.55 15.62
N TYR A 383 -5.78 -14.24 15.58
CA TYR A 383 -5.42 -13.48 16.77
C TYR A 383 -6.68 -12.89 17.36
N LEU A 384 -6.95 -13.19 18.63
CA LEU A 384 -8.09 -12.63 19.34
C LEU A 384 -7.74 -11.27 19.93
N HIS A 385 -8.68 -10.34 19.83
CA HIS A 385 -8.61 -9.07 20.54
C HIS A 385 -8.91 -9.31 22.03
N GLU A 386 -8.03 -8.87 22.92
CA GLU A 386 -8.25 -8.91 24.37
C GLU A 386 -8.26 -7.47 24.90
N PHE A 387 -9.25 -7.12 25.71
CA PHE A 387 -9.26 -5.84 26.41
C PHE A 387 -8.25 -5.91 27.55
N SER A 388 -7.23 -5.05 27.53
CA SER A 388 -6.26 -4.96 28.61
C SER A 388 -6.51 -3.72 29.45
N THR A 389 -6.54 -3.89 30.78
CA THR A 389 -6.54 -2.79 31.74
C THR A 389 -5.12 -2.28 32.06
N GLN A 390 -4.08 -2.93 31.52
CA GLN A 390 -2.69 -2.51 31.73
C GLN A 390 -2.33 -1.36 30.79
N ALA A 391 -1.93 -0.24 31.39
CA ALA A 391 -1.63 1.03 30.69
C ALA A 391 -0.52 0.95 29.61
N GLU A 392 0.29 -0.12 29.62
CA GLU A 392 1.41 -0.31 28.68
C GLU A 392 1.02 -1.08 27.41
N LEU A 393 -0.17 -1.66 27.35
CA LEU A 393 -0.61 -2.46 26.20
C LEU A 393 -1.68 -1.73 25.41
N SER A 394 -1.42 -1.53 24.12
CA SER A 394 -2.39 -0.92 23.23
C SER A 394 -3.34 -1.93 22.64
N GLU A 395 -4.60 -1.55 22.57
CA GLU A 395 -5.64 -2.27 21.87
C GLU A 395 -5.38 -2.33 20.36
N SER A 396 -5.74 -3.46 19.75
CA SER A 396 -5.77 -3.59 18.29
C SER A 396 -6.90 -2.75 17.71
N GLY A 397 -6.68 -2.15 16.56
CA GLY A 397 -7.67 -1.35 15.86
C GLY A 397 -7.33 -1.21 14.38
N HIS A 398 -7.89 -0.19 13.72
CA HIS A 398 -7.66 0.03 12.29
C HIS A 398 -6.19 0.26 11.93
N TYR A 399 -5.43 0.92 12.82
CA TYR A 399 -4.02 1.24 12.58
C TYR A 399 -3.10 0.23 13.27
N VAL A 400 -3.31 0.01 14.57
CA VAL A 400 -2.44 -0.79 15.42
C VAL A 400 -2.86 -2.25 15.39
N PHE A 401 -1.89 -3.16 15.24
CA PHE A 401 -2.09 -4.57 15.51
C PHE A 401 -1.24 -4.96 16.72
N SER A 402 -1.92 -5.43 17.75
CA SER A 402 -1.38 -5.85 19.03
C SER A 402 -1.97 -7.22 19.35
N ALA A 403 -1.11 -8.24 19.29
CA ALA A 403 -1.44 -9.61 19.63
C ALA A 403 -1.04 -9.90 21.08
N TYR A 404 -2.03 -10.12 21.94
CA TYR A 404 -1.81 -10.42 23.37
C TYR A 404 -1.34 -11.85 23.60
N ARG A 405 -1.71 -12.77 22.72
CA ARG A 405 -1.42 -14.20 22.80
C ARG A 405 -1.02 -14.74 21.44
N ASN A 406 -0.48 -15.95 21.45
CA ASN A 406 -0.24 -16.71 20.22
C ASN A 406 -1.55 -16.91 19.44
N ALA A 407 -1.41 -17.07 18.12
CA ALA A 407 -2.56 -17.29 17.25
C ALA A 407 -3.26 -18.61 17.61
N TYR A 408 -4.59 -18.57 17.67
CA TYR A 408 -5.47 -19.71 17.86
C TYR A 408 -5.62 -20.43 16.52
N GLN A 409 -5.25 -21.70 16.44
CA GLN A 409 -5.41 -22.49 15.23
C GLN A 409 -6.90 -22.71 14.92
N LEU A 410 -7.26 -22.61 13.64
CA LEU A 410 -8.62 -22.74 13.12
C LEU A 410 -8.76 -23.92 12.15
N ASP A 411 -7.69 -24.67 11.94
CA ASP A 411 -7.53 -25.68 10.90
C ASP A 411 -7.59 -27.13 11.40
N GLU A 412 -8.02 -27.35 12.65
CA GLU A 412 -8.11 -28.68 13.24
C GLU A 412 -9.21 -29.55 12.60
N GLN A 413 -10.28 -28.96 12.05
CA GLN A 413 -11.36 -29.67 11.36
C GLN A 413 -11.92 -28.81 10.20
N VAL A 414 -11.48 -29.07 8.97
CA VAL A 414 -11.94 -28.34 7.78
C VAL A 414 -12.54 -29.31 6.78
N ALA A 415 -13.80 -29.10 6.42
CA ALA A 415 -14.40 -29.82 5.30
C ALA A 415 -13.87 -29.23 3.98
N TYR A 416 -13.24 -30.06 3.16
CA TYR A 416 -12.74 -29.67 1.84
C TYR A 416 -13.42 -30.48 0.74
N ARG A 417 -13.30 -30.00 -0.50
CA ARG A 417 -13.73 -30.71 -1.71
C ARG A 417 -12.68 -30.55 -2.78
N VAL A 418 -12.32 -31.66 -3.44
CA VAL A 418 -11.39 -31.65 -4.56
C VAL A 418 -12.21 -31.73 -5.85
N LEU A 419 -12.07 -30.71 -6.70
CA LEU A 419 -12.64 -30.69 -8.04
C LEU A 419 -11.52 -30.95 -9.03
N LYS A 420 -11.52 -32.11 -9.68
CA LYS A 420 -10.57 -32.40 -10.76
C LYS A 420 -11.19 -31.99 -12.09
N ALA A 421 -10.60 -30.95 -12.66
CA ALA A 421 -10.75 -30.57 -14.05
C ALA A 421 -9.79 -31.44 -14.88
N SER A 422 -10.27 -32.30 -15.77
CA SER A 422 -9.37 -33.05 -16.64
C SER A 422 -8.87 -32.14 -17.77
N SER A 423 -7.62 -31.70 -17.72
CA SER A 423 -6.93 -31.35 -18.96
C SER A 423 -6.87 -32.63 -19.81
N SER A 424 -7.43 -32.63 -21.02
CA SER A 424 -6.97 -33.61 -21.99
C SER A 424 -5.51 -33.32 -22.24
N SER A 425 -4.70 -34.35 -22.18
CA SER A 425 -3.52 -34.51 -23.01
C SER A 425 -3.64 -33.82 -24.38
N CYS A 426 -2.82 -32.80 -24.61
CA CYS A 426 -2.20 -32.51 -25.90
C CYS A 426 -0.70 -32.31 -25.65
#